data_AF-A0A351SE91-F1
#
_entry.id   AF-A0A351SE91-F1
#
_cell.length_a   1.000
_cell.length_b   1.000
_cell.length_c   1.000
_cell.angle_alpha   90.00
_cell.angle_beta   90.00
_cell.angle_gamma   90.00
#
_symmetry.space_group_name_H-M   'P 1'
#
loop_
_entity.id
_entity.type
_entity.pdbx_description
1 polymer ?
#
loop_
_entity_poly.entity_id
_entity_poly.type
_entity_poly.pdbx_seq_one_letter_code
_entity_poly.pdbx_strand_id
1 'polypeptide(L)'
;MALQPSGVFFENYSHDKALIKTKYQWLSLAIFGIFLLLVPFLFGPRIIAVANIMIIMAVVAVGLQITTGYAGQINLGQAAFMGVGAYTAGLVATQFSLPFWISIPLGGVAAAAFGYIFGLSAVRIKG
;
A
#
# COMPACT_ATOMS: atom_id res chain seq x y z
N MET A 1 -20.81 2.13 -13.47
CA MET A 1 -22.04 2.13 -12.64
C MET A 1 -22.12 0.76 -11.97
N ALA A 2 -21.65 0.64 -10.72
CA ALA A 2 -21.62 -0.65 -10.03
C ALA A 2 -23.03 -1.00 -9.55
N LEU A 3 -23.51 -2.20 -9.87
CA LEU A 3 -24.81 -2.72 -9.43
C LEU A 3 -24.81 -2.81 -7.91
N GLN A 4 -25.55 -1.91 -7.25
CA GLN A 4 -25.73 -1.95 -5.81
C GLN A 4 -26.77 -3.04 -5.47
N PRO A 5 -26.60 -3.79 -4.37
CA PRO A 5 -27.60 -4.74 -3.92
C PRO A 5 -28.94 -4.01 -3.70
N SER A 6 -30.02 -4.58 -4.22
CA SER A 6 -31.36 -3.99 -4.19
C SER A 6 -31.84 -3.77 -2.74
N GLY A 7 -32.23 -2.54 -2.41
CA GLY A 7 -32.81 -2.19 -1.09
C GLY A 7 -32.00 -1.21 -0.23
N VAL A 8 -30.88 -0.68 -0.74
CA VAL A 8 -30.09 0.35 -0.03
C VAL A 8 -30.35 1.72 -0.67
N PHE A 9 -31.18 2.54 -0.03
CA PHE A 9 -31.47 3.90 -0.47
C PHE A 9 -30.56 4.89 0.26
N PHE A 10 -29.72 5.62 -0.48
CA PHE A 10 -28.82 6.62 0.06
C PHE A 10 -29.53 7.99 0.10
N GLU A 11 -30.01 8.41 1.28
CA GLU A 11 -30.64 9.74 1.45
C GLU A 11 -29.63 10.89 1.59
N ASN A 12 -28.34 10.59 1.81
CA ASN A 12 -27.28 11.58 1.99
C ASN A 12 -26.07 11.30 1.10
N TYR A 13 -25.56 12.32 0.40
CA TYR A 13 -24.40 12.28 -0.50
C TYR A 13 -23.12 11.71 0.18
N SER A 14 -22.98 11.92 1.48
CA SER A 14 -21.87 11.38 2.28
C SER A 14 -21.87 9.85 2.37
N HIS A 15 -23.05 9.21 2.33
CA HIS A 15 -23.14 7.74 2.34
C HIS A 15 -22.91 7.12 0.96
N ASP A 16 -23.12 7.87 -0.13
CA ASP A 16 -22.86 7.36 -1.48
C ASP A 16 -21.35 7.29 -1.80
N LYS A 17 -20.54 8.16 -1.17
CA LYS A 17 -19.07 8.13 -1.26
C LYS A 17 -18.41 7.07 -0.37
N ALA A 18 -19.16 6.42 0.53
CA ALA A 18 -18.57 5.46 1.46
C ALA A 18 -17.98 4.26 0.70
N LEU A 19 -16.69 3.96 0.93
CA LEU A 19 -15.99 2.81 0.34
C LEU A 19 -16.54 1.47 0.86
N ILE A 20 -17.08 1.46 2.08
CA ILE A 20 -17.71 0.28 2.70
C ILE A 20 -19.19 0.62 2.93
N LYS A 21 -20.06 0.01 2.13
CA LYS A 21 -21.49 0.36 2.10
C LYS A 21 -22.36 -0.58 2.93
N THR A 22 -21.86 -1.78 3.27
CA THR A 22 -22.67 -2.85 3.86
C THR A 22 -22.04 -3.43 5.12
N LYS A 23 -22.88 -3.78 6.11
CA LYS A 23 -22.46 -4.48 7.34
C LYS A 23 -21.68 -5.77 7.05
N TYR A 24 -22.08 -6.52 6.02
CA TYR A 24 -21.37 -7.72 5.54
C TYR A 24 -19.97 -7.45 5.01
N GLN A 25 -19.75 -6.30 4.36
CA GLN A 25 -18.44 -5.89 3.87
C GLN A 25 -17.52 -5.47 5.02
N TRP A 26 -18.08 -4.85 6.06
CA TRP A 26 -17.38 -4.58 7.32
C TRP A 26 -17.00 -5.88 8.03
N LEU A 27 -17.91 -6.86 8.07
CA LEU A 27 -17.65 -8.19 8.64
C LEU A 27 -16.56 -8.93 7.87
N SER A 28 -16.58 -8.93 6.53
CA SER A 28 -15.53 -9.57 5.73
C SER A 28 -14.16 -8.91 5.95
N LEU A 29 -14.12 -7.58 6.09
CA LEU A 29 -12.89 -6.85 6.36
C LEU A 29 -12.33 -7.19 7.75
N ALA A 30 -13.20 -7.28 8.75
CA ALA A 30 -12.84 -7.68 10.11
C ALA A 30 -12.31 -9.13 10.15
N ILE A 31 -13.00 -10.07 9.49
CA ILE A 31 -12.57 -11.47 9.39
C ILE A 31 -11.19 -11.55 8.71
N PHE A 32 -10.99 -10.82 7.62
CA PHE A 32 -9.70 -10.78 6.93
C PHE A 32 -8.58 -10.22 7.82
N GLY A 33 -8.85 -9.14 8.57
CA GLY A 33 -7.90 -8.58 9.53
C GLY A 33 -7.53 -9.54 10.66
N ILE A 34 -8.52 -10.24 11.21
CA ILE A 34 -8.31 -11.26 12.26
C ILE A 34 -7.50 -12.43 11.71
N PHE A 35 -7.82 -12.91 10.50
CA PHE A 35 -7.05 -13.97 9.85
C PHE A 35 -5.57 -13.59 9.72
N LEU A 36 -5.28 -12.37 9.26
CA LEU A 36 -3.91 -11.87 9.07
C LEU A 36 -3.12 -11.80 10.39
N LEU A 37 -3.79 -11.48 11.51
CA LEU A 37 -3.19 -11.50 12.86
C LEU A 37 -2.91 -12.92 13.38
N LEU A 38 -3.70 -13.91 12.96
CA LEU A 38 -3.55 -15.31 13.40
C LEU A 38 -2.52 -16.09 12.58
N VAL A 39 -2.21 -15.66 11.34
CA VAL A 39 -1.19 -16.26 10.47
C VAL A 39 0.16 -16.53 11.19
N PRO A 40 0.79 -15.58 11.92
CA PRO A 40 2.07 -15.83 12.56
C PRO A 40 2.03 -16.89 13.67
N PHE A 41 0.87 -17.15 14.27
CA PHE A 41 0.71 -18.15 15.33
C PHE A 41 0.44 -19.56 14.80
N LEU A 42 -0.04 -19.68 13.56
CA LEU A 42 -0.47 -20.94 12.96
C LEU A 42 0.58 -21.57 12.03
N PHE A 43 1.50 -20.78 11.49
CA PHE A 43 2.41 -21.22 10.42
C PHE A 43 3.90 -21.08 10.77
N GLY A 44 4.72 -21.94 10.15
CA GLY A 44 6.17 -21.91 10.33
C GLY A 44 6.89 -20.76 9.60
N PRO A 45 8.18 -20.52 9.90
CA PRO A 45 8.93 -19.34 9.43
C PRO A 45 8.97 -19.17 7.91
N ARG A 46 9.02 -20.27 7.16
CA ARG A 46 9.02 -20.25 5.68
C ARG A 46 7.75 -19.61 5.12
N ILE A 47 6.59 -20.00 5.64
CA ILE A 47 5.29 -19.53 5.15
C ILE A 47 5.12 -18.05 5.50
N ILE A 48 5.59 -17.63 6.69
CA ILE A 48 5.60 -16.23 7.12
C ILE A 48 6.45 -15.37 6.18
N ALA A 49 7.65 -15.85 5.79
CA ALA A 49 8.51 -15.11 4.85
C ALA A 49 7.84 -14.92 3.48
N VAL A 50 7.20 -15.97 2.95
CA VAL A 50 6.45 -15.89 1.69
C VAL A 50 5.25 -14.93 1.83
N ALA A 51 4.51 -15.00 2.94
CA ALA A 51 3.39 -14.10 3.23
C ALA A 51 3.83 -12.63 3.29
N ASN A 52 4.95 -12.34 3.95
CA ASN A 52 5.51 -10.99 3.99
C ASN A 52 5.82 -10.46 2.58
N ILE A 53 6.49 -11.26 1.75
CA ILE A 53 6.79 -10.87 0.36
C ILE A 53 5.49 -10.64 -0.43
N MET A 54 4.49 -11.52 -0.29
CA MET A 54 3.20 -11.35 -0.95
C MET A 54 2.52 -10.03 -0.57
N ILE A 55 2.49 -9.70 0.73
CA ILE A 55 1.87 -8.45 1.21
C ILE A 55 2.66 -7.22 0.73
N ILE A 56 3.99 -7.27 0.76
CA ILE A 56 4.83 -6.19 0.23
C ILE A 56 4.55 -5.98 -1.27
N MET A 57 4.50 -7.06 -2.06
CA MET A 57 4.16 -6.99 -3.48
C MET A 57 2.75 -6.47 -3.73
N ALA A 58 1.78 -6.82 -2.88
CA ALA A 58 0.42 -6.30 -2.97
C ALA A 58 0.39 -4.77 -2.77
N VAL A 59 1.12 -4.25 -1.77
CA VAL A 59 1.25 -2.79 -1.56
C VAL A 59 1.91 -2.11 -2.77
N VAL A 60 2.96 -2.72 -3.32
CA VAL A 60 3.65 -2.21 -4.51
C VAL A 60 2.72 -2.21 -5.73
N ALA A 61 1.90 -3.24 -5.91
CA ALA A 61 0.93 -3.34 -7.00
C ALA A 61 -0.17 -2.27 -6.89
N VAL A 62 -0.68 -2.00 -5.67
CA VAL A 62 -1.64 -0.91 -5.43
C VAL A 62 -1.00 0.44 -5.75
N GLY A 63 0.23 0.68 -5.29
CA GLY A 63 0.97 1.90 -5.63
C GLY A 63 1.15 2.08 -7.14
N LEU A 64 1.49 0.99 -7.85
CA LEU A 64 1.60 0.98 -9.30
C LEU A 64 0.26 1.27 -9.98
N GLN A 65 -0.85 0.72 -9.47
CA GLN A 65 -2.19 0.98 -10.00
C GLN A 65 -2.61 2.45 -9.81
N ILE A 66 -2.15 3.12 -8.75
CA ILE A 66 -2.37 4.55 -8.55
C ILE A 66 -1.67 5.35 -9.65
N THR A 67 -0.39 5.08 -9.91
CA THR A 67 0.38 5.85 -10.91
C THR A 67 -0.03 5.51 -12.34
N THR A 68 -0.08 4.23 -12.68
CA THR A 68 -0.31 3.79 -14.07
C THR A 68 -1.79 3.65 -14.40
N GLY A 69 -2.62 3.25 -13.45
CA GLY A 69 -4.06 3.12 -13.66
C GLY A 69 -4.78 4.46 -13.57
N TYR A 70 -4.67 5.16 -12.44
CA TYR A 70 -5.44 6.38 -12.19
C TYR A 70 -4.79 7.66 -12.78
N ALA A 71 -3.47 7.83 -12.63
CA ALA A 71 -2.78 8.99 -13.19
C ALA A 71 -2.36 8.80 -14.67
N GLY A 72 -2.47 7.59 -15.22
CA GLY A 72 -2.14 7.28 -16.61
C GLY A 72 -0.65 7.38 -16.95
N GLN A 73 0.23 7.41 -15.95
CA GLN A 73 1.68 7.53 -16.16
C GLN A 73 2.35 6.15 -16.19
N ILE A 74 3.20 5.90 -17.19
CA ILE A 74 4.00 4.68 -17.25
C ILE A 74 5.04 4.72 -16.14
N ASN A 75 4.95 3.79 -15.19
CA ASN A 75 5.88 3.72 -14.05
C ASN A 75 6.88 2.57 -14.25
N LEU A 76 8.05 2.90 -14.80
CA LEU A 76 9.18 1.98 -15.01
C LEU A 76 10.09 1.85 -13.78
N GLY A 77 9.95 2.76 -12.80
CA GLY A 77 10.86 2.91 -11.66
C GLY A 77 10.37 2.27 -10.35
N GLN A 78 9.25 1.55 -10.37
CA GLN A 78 8.59 1.07 -9.14
C GLN A 78 9.52 0.26 -8.22
N ALA A 79 10.36 -0.61 -8.79
CA ALA A 79 11.34 -1.38 -8.02
C ALA A 79 12.43 -0.49 -7.37
N ALA A 80 12.83 0.59 -8.05
CA ALA A 80 13.81 1.54 -7.50
C ALA A 80 13.23 2.31 -6.31
N PHE A 81 11.98 2.78 -6.41
CA PHE A 81 11.30 3.45 -5.29
C PHE A 81 11.12 2.53 -4.08
N MET A 82 10.71 1.28 -4.32
CA MET A 82 10.63 0.26 -3.27
C MET A 82 12.00 0.02 -2.63
N GLY A 83 13.05 -0.15 -3.43
CA GLY A 83 14.40 -0.43 -2.95
C GLY A 83 14.96 0.68 -2.07
N VAL A 84 14.80 1.95 -2.48
CA VAL A 84 15.24 3.12 -1.69
C VAL A 84 14.54 3.15 -0.33
N GLY A 85 13.22 3.01 -0.31
CA GLY A 85 12.46 3.02 0.95
C GLY A 85 12.81 1.85 1.87
N ALA A 86 12.93 0.64 1.33
CA ALA A 86 13.28 -0.56 2.09
C ALA A 86 14.71 -0.48 2.66
N TYR A 87 15.67 0.00 1.86
CA TYR A 87 17.05 0.15 2.30
C TYR A 87 17.17 1.21 3.40
N THR A 88 16.52 2.37 3.24
CA THR A 88 16.51 3.41 4.28
C THR A 88 15.85 2.91 5.56
N ALA A 89 14.69 2.25 5.49
CA ALA A 89 14.02 1.70 6.66
C ALA A 89 14.88 0.63 7.37
N GLY A 90 15.56 -0.22 6.60
CA GLY A 90 16.51 -1.21 7.13
C GLY A 90 17.71 -0.56 7.81
N LEU A 91 18.33 0.44 7.17
CA LEU A 91 19.47 1.18 7.72
C LEU A 91 19.11 1.90 9.03
N VAL A 92 17.94 2.54 9.08
CA VAL A 92 17.45 3.24 10.27
C VAL A 92 17.14 2.27 11.41
N ALA A 93 16.59 1.10 11.09
CA ALA A 93 16.31 0.06 12.09
C ALA A 93 17.59 -0.59 12.64
N THR A 94 18.61 -0.84 11.79
CA THR A 94 19.83 -1.56 12.20
C THR A 94 20.91 -0.65 12.79
N GLN A 95 21.21 0.48 12.14
CA GLN A 95 22.33 1.34 12.54
C GLN A 95 21.92 2.36 13.60
N PHE A 96 20.72 2.93 13.49
CA PHE A 96 20.23 3.95 14.42
C PHE A 96 19.40 3.37 15.57
N SER A 97 19.12 2.05 15.55
CA SER A 97 18.31 1.36 16.55
C SER A 97 16.97 2.06 16.85
N LEU A 98 16.45 2.78 15.86
CA LEU A 98 15.21 3.52 15.99
C LEU A 98 14.02 2.56 15.99
N PRO A 99 12.93 2.89 16.71
CA PRO A 99 11.77 2.01 16.77
C PRO A 99 11.18 1.83 15.37
N PHE A 100 10.69 0.62 15.10
CA PHE A 100 10.11 0.24 13.80
C PHE A 100 9.07 1.24 13.27
N TRP A 101 8.26 1.79 14.17
CA TRP A 101 7.25 2.79 13.88
C TRP A 101 7.79 4.11 13.31
N ILE A 102 9.04 4.47 13.62
CA ILE A 102 9.73 5.65 13.10
C ILE A 102 10.49 5.30 11.81
N SER A 103 11.01 4.08 11.70
CA SER A 103 11.72 3.61 10.50
C SER A 103 10.84 3.58 9.25
N ILE A 104 9.55 3.23 9.39
CA ILE A 104 8.58 3.23 8.27
C ILE A 104 8.40 4.62 7.64
N PRO A 105 7.97 5.67 8.38
CA PRO A 105 7.77 6.99 7.78
C PRO A 105 9.08 7.58 7.25
N LEU A 106 10.23 7.33 7.91
CA LEU A 106 11.53 7.76 7.39
C LEU A 106 11.87 7.11 6.04
N GLY A 107 11.64 5.80 5.90
CA GLY A 107 11.79 5.10 4.62
C GLY A 107 10.83 5.66 3.55
N GLY A 108 9.59 5.95 3.92
CA GLY A 108 8.60 6.58 3.04
C GLY A 108 9.02 7.98 2.58
N VAL A 109 9.54 8.82 3.49
CA VAL A 109 10.05 10.16 3.18
C VAL A 109 11.26 10.09 2.25
N ALA A 110 12.18 9.16 2.49
CA ALA A 110 13.34 8.96 1.62
C ALA A 110 12.92 8.52 0.20
N ALA A 111 11.99 7.57 0.10
CA ALA A 111 11.42 7.16 -1.19
C ALA A 111 10.69 8.32 -1.88
N ALA A 112 9.95 9.14 -1.15
CA ALA A 112 9.25 10.32 -1.68
C ALA A 112 10.22 11.39 -2.17
N ALA A 113 11.29 11.68 -1.42
CA ALA A 113 12.33 12.61 -1.82
C ALA A 113 13.04 12.15 -3.10
N PHE A 114 13.38 10.87 -3.18
CA PHE A 114 13.94 10.27 -4.39
C PHE A 114 12.95 10.36 -5.55
N GLY A 115 11.69 9.97 -5.34
CA GLY A 115 10.62 10.10 -6.32
C GLY A 115 10.40 11.53 -6.82
N TYR A 116 10.53 12.52 -5.94
CA TYR A 116 10.42 13.93 -6.30
C TYR A 116 11.54 14.39 -7.24
N ILE A 117 12.79 14.02 -6.95
CA ILE A 117 13.94 14.35 -7.81
C ILE A 117 13.79 13.74 -9.21
N PHE A 118 13.36 12.48 -9.27
CA PHE A 118 13.14 11.78 -10.54
C PHE A 118 11.89 12.29 -11.27
N GLY A 119 10.82 12.59 -10.55
CA GLY A 119 9.60 13.17 -11.09
C GLY A 119 9.84 14.54 -11.73
N LEU A 120 10.65 15.39 -11.11
CA LEU A 120 11.06 16.67 -11.70
C LEU A 120 11.83 16.47 -13.01
N SER A 121 12.69 15.47 -13.07
CA SER A 121 13.42 15.12 -14.29
C SER A 121 12.48 14.60 -15.38
N ALA A 122 11.49 13.79 -15.01
CA ALA A 122 10.49 13.25 -15.95
C ALA A 122 9.63 14.34 -16.59
N VAL A 123 9.24 15.38 -15.84
CA VAL A 123 8.46 16.51 -16.38
C VAL A 123 9.23 17.33 -17.41
N ARG A 124 10.56 17.31 -17.38
CA ARG A 124 11.40 18.03 -18.35
C ARG A 124 11.52 17.33 -19.70
N ILE A 125 11.27 16.01 -19.75
CA ILE A 125 11.30 15.25 -20.99
C ILE A 125 9.92 15.39 -21.65
N LYS A 126 9.79 16.41 -22.50
CA LYS A 126 8.65 16.51 -23.44
C LYS A 126 8.90 15.55 -24.59
N GLY A 127 8.13 14.46 -24.62
CA GLY A 127 7.69 13.82 -25.85
C GLY A 127 6.44 14.49 -26.37
#